data_AF-A0A7C9J4V1-F1
#
_entry.id   AF-A0A7C9J4V1-F1
#
_cell.length_a   1.000
_cell.length_b   1.000
_cell.length_c   1.000
_cell.angle_alpha   90.00
_cell.angle_beta   90.00
_cell.angle_gamma   90.00
#
_symmetry.space_group_name_H-M   'P 1'
#
loop_
_entity.id
_entity.type
_entity.pdbx_description
1 polymer ?
#
loop_
_entity_poly.entity_id
_entity_poly.type
_entity_poly.pdbx_seq_one_letter_code
_entity_poly.pdbx_strand_id
1 'polypeptide(L)'
;MPDPDNDLLRKALAKAVAGLPGSGRLSVVEVAADGLTSFKIIRDDHGVPRGRRWHSSWTELGQERAALLRAADVDPGDDTLLVCSSLGGSQADEAFEWLRAARPDAPTLRVDASVAAVITEVLRDDPLTRSYDLVVLRPRPDGTLELATVPLFPVQARPGATMTMTLHCEQGGPNGTAFAVVTWQGQEPLLLSVASGALHPGTYNVTAELRRPGRVQFSGLPPLTDDHRGWAELIDEIPARLPVRPSDAGHLICAIEVCGAEEKVAERVGRARQVVSTLSGRPGLSVSVVAYGAHSFDRAVKDSPVEVRAWRVDVAAAQDALDELEERGAITQGYPYHPHAAQVEDMLVTVDRRLSRDPASSVALLTIGDRPPHPPKLDTSRVLPCPHRHDWRAVAIRLEQSRHVVFGAIVDYQYGDRLPRVWRQLGSAALANFDALDIRGLISGLGLVSDAVPVPFPLIDVEY
;
A
#
# COMPACT_ATOMS: atom_id res chain seq x y z
N MET A 1 44.20 -11.74 22.77
CA MET A 1 44.67 -11.18 21.47
C MET A 1 44.47 -12.25 20.42
N PRO A 2 44.06 -11.91 19.18
CA PRO A 2 43.99 -12.91 18.12
C PRO A 2 45.41 -13.43 17.83
N ASP A 3 45.51 -14.73 17.59
CA ASP A 3 46.72 -15.40 17.13
C ASP A 3 47.16 -14.78 15.78
N PRO A 4 48.41 -14.30 15.64
CA PRO A 4 48.88 -13.64 14.40
C PRO A 4 48.69 -14.50 13.15
N ASP A 5 48.81 -15.84 13.25
CA ASP A 5 48.68 -16.73 12.10
C ASP A 5 47.21 -16.88 11.65
N ASN A 6 46.26 -16.81 12.60
CA ASN A 6 44.83 -16.79 12.31
C ASN A 6 44.40 -15.49 11.62
N ASP A 7 45.00 -14.37 12.01
CA ASP A 7 44.73 -13.08 11.37
C ASP A 7 45.26 -13.03 9.92
N LEU A 8 46.38 -13.71 9.63
CA LEU A 8 46.92 -13.85 8.27
C LEU A 8 46.00 -14.67 7.36
N LEU A 9 45.51 -15.83 7.81
CA LEU A 9 44.56 -16.64 7.03
C LEU A 9 43.28 -15.87 6.73
N ARG A 10 42.71 -15.22 7.75
CA ARG A 10 41.50 -14.42 7.58
C ARG A 10 41.71 -13.30 6.56
N LYS A 11 42.82 -12.56 6.64
CA LYS A 11 43.16 -11.49 5.69
C LYS A 11 43.36 -12.02 4.26
N ALA A 12 44.05 -13.15 4.11
CA ALA A 12 44.27 -13.79 2.81
C ALA A 12 42.94 -14.22 2.18
N LEU A 13 42.09 -14.92 2.94
CA LEU A 13 40.76 -15.35 2.50
C LEU A 13 39.86 -14.15 2.16
N ALA A 14 39.79 -13.14 3.03
CA ALA A 14 38.99 -11.94 2.78
C ALA A 14 39.42 -11.22 1.51
N LYS A 15 40.74 -11.10 1.27
CA LYS A 15 41.27 -10.52 0.03
C LYS A 15 40.92 -11.35 -1.19
N ALA A 16 41.05 -12.67 -1.11
CA ALA A 16 40.74 -13.58 -2.22
C ALA A 16 39.24 -13.54 -2.57
N VAL A 17 38.35 -13.63 -1.56
CA VAL A 17 36.90 -13.56 -1.74
C VAL A 17 36.47 -12.21 -2.30
N ALA A 18 37.01 -11.11 -1.78
CA ALA A 18 36.73 -9.76 -2.30
C ALA A 18 37.20 -9.56 -3.75
N GLY A 19 38.29 -10.23 -4.13
CA GLY A 19 38.85 -10.19 -5.49
C GLY A 19 38.10 -11.03 -6.53
N LEU A 20 37.15 -11.88 -6.12
CA LEU A 20 36.43 -12.77 -7.04
C LEU A 20 35.58 -11.96 -8.03
N PRO A 21 35.87 -12.03 -9.35
CA PRO A 21 34.99 -11.46 -10.37
C PRO A 21 33.68 -12.26 -10.45
N GLY A 22 32.66 -11.72 -11.14
CA GLY A 22 31.31 -12.30 -11.17
C GLY A 22 31.22 -13.78 -11.62
N SER A 23 32.17 -14.27 -12.42
CA SER A 23 32.28 -15.68 -12.82
C SER A 23 33.48 -16.41 -12.23
N GLY A 24 34.26 -15.74 -11.37
CA GLY A 24 35.47 -16.29 -10.76
C GLY A 24 35.15 -17.32 -9.69
N ARG A 25 36.12 -18.20 -9.44
CA ARG A 25 36.03 -19.26 -8.43
C ARG A 25 37.30 -19.24 -7.58
N LEU A 26 37.12 -19.43 -6.27
CA LEU A 26 38.20 -19.62 -5.32
C LEU A 26 38.14 -21.04 -4.79
N SER A 27 39.22 -21.79 -5.02
CA SER A 27 39.44 -23.11 -4.45
C SER A 27 40.36 -22.99 -3.23
N VAL A 28 39.87 -23.38 -2.05
CA VAL A 28 40.68 -23.47 -0.83
C VAL A 28 40.84 -24.93 -0.47
N VAL A 29 42.08 -25.40 -0.35
CA VAL A 29 42.38 -26.80 -0.02
C VAL A 29 43.11 -26.84 1.31
N GLU A 30 42.46 -27.42 2.32
CA GLU A 30 43.00 -27.64 3.65
C GLU A 30 43.54 -29.07 3.77
N VAL A 31 44.81 -29.20 4.12
CA VAL A 31 45.44 -30.45 4.54
C VAL A 31 45.46 -30.47 6.08
N ALA A 32 44.65 -31.36 6.66
CA ALA A 32 44.46 -31.50 8.10
C ALA A 32 44.96 -32.86 8.61
N ALA A 33 44.91 -33.08 9.92
CA ALA A 33 45.42 -34.30 10.53
C ALA A 33 44.61 -35.55 10.15
N ASP A 34 43.33 -35.37 9.85
CA ASP A 34 42.35 -36.43 9.55
C ASP A 34 42.10 -36.63 8.05
N GLY A 35 42.46 -35.65 7.21
CA GLY A 35 42.29 -35.75 5.77
C GLY A 35 42.52 -34.45 5.01
N LEU A 36 41.94 -34.42 3.82
CA LEU A 36 41.88 -33.28 2.92
C LEU A 36 40.47 -32.70 2.92
N THR A 37 40.34 -31.39 3.12
CA THR A 37 39.07 -30.68 2.99
C THR A 37 39.19 -29.62 1.90
N SER A 38 38.28 -29.66 0.94
CA SER A 38 38.28 -28.73 -0.19
C SER A 38 37.03 -27.86 -0.14
N PHE A 39 37.21 -26.57 -0.40
CA PHE A 39 36.17 -25.55 -0.46
C PHE A 39 36.17 -24.91 -1.84
N LYS A 40 35.01 -24.88 -2.49
CA LYS A 40 34.77 -24.07 -3.71
C LYS A 40 33.89 -22.90 -3.35
N ILE A 41 34.42 -21.69 -3.51
CA ILE A 41 33.73 -20.43 -3.23
C ILE A 41 33.46 -19.71 -4.55
N ILE A 42 32.21 -19.31 -4.76
CA ILE A 42 31.74 -18.57 -5.94
C ILE A 42 30.87 -17.40 -5.49
N ARG A 43 30.60 -16.43 -6.37
CA ARG A 43 29.51 -15.47 -6.17
C ARG A 43 28.30 -15.88 -7.01
N ASP A 44 27.11 -15.78 -6.42
CA ASP A 44 25.87 -15.93 -7.17
C ASP A 44 25.55 -14.67 -8.00
N ASP A 45 24.43 -14.69 -8.73
CA ASP A 45 24.03 -13.59 -9.61
C ASP A 45 23.75 -12.28 -8.85
N HIS A 46 23.55 -12.36 -7.53
CA HIS A 46 23.39 -11.19 -6.65
C HIS A 46 24.73 -10.69 -6.08
N GLY A 47 25.84 -11.34 -6.45
CA GLY A 47 27.16 -11.05 -5.90
C GLY A 47 27.38 -11.58 -4.48
N VAL A 48 26.49 -12.44 -3.98
CA VAL A 48 26.58 -13.03 -2.64
C VAL A 48 27.56 -14.20 -2.69
N PRO A 49 28.59 -14.24 -1.83
CA PRO A 49 29.56 -15.32 -1.86
C PRO A 49 28.95 -16.60 -1.25
N ARG A 50 29.10 -17.72 -1.94
CA ARG A 50 28.60 -19.06 -1.59
C ARG A 50 29.75 -20.04 -1.58
N GLY A 51 29.80 -20.90 -0.56
CA GLY A 51 30.82 -21.94 -0.43
C GLY A 51 30.20 -23.34 -0.45
N ARG A 52 30.81 -24.25 -1.20
CA ARG A 52 30.59 -25.70 -1.08
C ARG A 52 31.82 -26.32 -0.45
N ARG A 53 31.63 -27.31 0.43
CA ARG A 53 32.73 -28.08 1.05
C ARG A 53 32.56 -29.57 0.84
N TRP A 54 33.66 -30.30 0.77
CA TRP A 54 33.70 -31.76 0.91
C TRP A 54 35.02 -32.17 1.56
N HIS A 55 34.99 -33.33 2.21
CA HIS A 55 36.11 -33.88 2.94
C HIS A 55 36.44 -35.28 2.42
N SER A 56 37.72 -35.62 2.41
CA SER A 56 38.23 -36.94 2.07
C SER A 56 39.26 -37.34 3.12
N SER A 57 38.99 -38.45 3.81
CA SER A 57 39.85 -38.95 4.88
C SER A 57 41.14 -39.55 4.33
N TRP A 58 42.21 -39.59 5.14
CA TRP A 58 43.45 -40.26 4.73
C TRP A 58 43.26 -41.74 4.40
N THR A 59 42.29 -42.40 5.04
CA THR A 59 41.94 -43.80 4.76
C THR A 59 41.33 -44.00 3.37
N GLU A 60 40.55 -43.04 2.87
CA GLU A 60 39.95 -43.09 1.53
C GLU A 60 40.95 -42.73 0.44
N LEU A 61 41.87 -41.81 0.73
CA LEU A 61 42.89 -41.33 -0.22
C LEU A 61 44.06 -42.31 -0.38
N GLY A 62 44.35 -43.09 0.66
CA GLY A 62 45.54 -43.94 0.71
C GLY A 62 46.84 -43.11 0.61
N GLN A 63 47.90 -43.72 0.06
CA GLN A 63 49.18 -43.05 -0.22
C GLN A 63 49.34 -42.73 -1.73
N GLU A 64 48.23 -42.49 -2.43
CA GLU A 64 48.26 -42.26 -3.87
C GLU A 64 48.15 -40.78 -4.21
N ARG A 65 49.24 -40.21 -4.75
CA ARG A 65 49.28 -38.81 -5.23
C ARG A 65 48.13 -38.47 -6.19
N ALA A 66 47.76 -39.38 -7.09
CA ALA A 66 46.68 -39.16 -8.05
C ALA A 66 45.29 -39.14 -7.41
N ALA A 67 45.06 -39.90 -6.33
CA ALA A 67 43.81 -39.85 -5.57
C ALA A 67 43.69 -38.51 -4.84
N LEU A 68 44.78 -38.06 -4.20
CA LEU A 68 44.85 -36.79 -3.49
C LEU A 68 44.57 -35.59 -4.40
N LEU A 69 45.24 -35.52 -5.56
CA LEU A 69 45.04 -34.42 -6.50
C LEU A 69 43.61 -34.39 -7.08
N ARG A 70 42.96 -35.55 -7.25
CA ARG A 70 41.55 -35.62 -7.65
C ARG A 70 40.61 -35.16 -6.54
N ALA A 71 40.89 -35.51 -5.29
CA ALA A 71 40.06 -35.09 -4.14
C ALA A 71 40.17 -33.59 -3.84
N ALA A 72 41.33 -32.99 -4.13
CA ALA A 72 41.52 -31.54 -4.08
C ALA A 72 40.61 -30.79 -5.08
N ASP A 73 40.31 -31.43 -6.22
CA ASP A 73 39.40 -30.94 -7.27
C ASP A 73 39.67 -29.46 -7.66
N VAL A 74 40.96 -29.11 -7.75
CA VAL A 74 41.39 -27.75 -8.07
C VAL A 74 41.42 -27.56 -9.58
N ASP A 75 40.50 -26.76 -10.10
CA ASP A 75 40.46 -26.40 -11.51
C ASP A 75 41.62 -25.43 -11.86
N PRO A 76 42.31 -25.59 -13.01
CA PRO A 76 43.42 -24.70 -13.39
C PRO A 76 43.02 -23.23 -13.54
N GLY A 77 41.74 -22.95 -13.80
CA GLY A 77 41.20 -21.59 -13.93
C GLY A 77 40.76 -20.96 -12.60
N ASP A 78 40.80 -21.70 -11.50
CA ASP A 78 40.43 -21.19 -10.18
C ASP A 78 41.62 -20.49 -9.52
N ASP A 79 41.34 -19.36 -8.86
CA ASP A 79 42.23 -18.82 -7.85
C ASP A 79 42.32 -19.85 -6.73
N THR A 80 43.53 -20.21 -6.31
CA THR A 80 43.74 -21.33 -5.37
C THR A 80 44.52 -20.89 -4.15
N LEU A 81 44.07 -21.29 -2.96
CA LEU A 81 44.77 -21.13 -1.70
C LEU A 81 44.99 -22.50 -1.04
N LEU A 82 46.24 -22.85 -0.79
CA LEU A 82 46.58 -24.10 -0.10
C LEU A 82 46.87 -23.80 1.38
N VAL A 83 46.23 -24.54 2.28
CA VAL A 83 46.37 -24.37 3.73
C VAL A 83 46.76 -25.71 4.36
N CYS A 84 47.77 -25.72 5.22
CA CYS A 84 48.06 -26.86 6.09
C CYS A 84 47.68 -26.49 7.52
N SER A 85 46.72 -27.21 8.09
CA SER A 85 46.27 -27.04 9.49
C SER A 85 46.83 -28.11 10.44
N SER A 86 47.59 -29.09 9.92
CA SER A 86 48.28 -30.11 10.72
C SER A 86 49.78 -29.87 10.73
N LEU A 87 50.31 -29.42 11.87
CA LEU A 87 51.74 -29.20 12.04
C LEU A 87 52.43 -30.50 12.49
N GLY A 88 53.33 -31.04 11.66
CA GLY A 88 54.27 -32.11 12.03
C GLY A 88 53.80 -33.55 11.79
N GLY A 89 52.74 -33.78 11.01
CA GLY A 89 52.32 -35.11 10.56
C GLY A 89 52.96 -35.46 9.21
N SER A 90 53.73 -36.55 9.14
CA SER A 90 54.47 -36.92 7.91
C SER A 90 53.59 -37.09 6.67
N GLN A 91 52.39 -37.67 6.83
CA GLN A 91 51.43 -37.85 5.73
C GLN A 91 50.82 -36.52 5.28
N ALA A 92 50.49 -35.63 6.22
CA ALA A 92 49.95 -34.30 5.92
C ALA A 92 51.00 -33.40 5.26
N ASP A 93 52.25 -33.45 5.72
CA ASP A 93 53.36 -32.71 5.12
C ASP A 93 53.64 -33.18 3.69
N GLU A 94 53.68 -34.49 3.45
CA GLU A 94 53.86 -35.06 2.10
C GLU A 94 52.71 -34.67 1.16
N ALA A 95 51.46 -34.79 1.62
CA ALA A 95 50.27 -34.37 0.89
C ALA A 95 50.32 -32.89 0.51
N PHE A 96 50.73 -32.03 1.44
CA PHE A 96 50.83 -30.59 1.21
C PHE A 96 51.90 -30.24 0.18
N GLU A 97 53.06 -30.92 0.21
CA GLU A 97 54.10 -30.72 -0.80
C GLU A 97 53.67 -31.22 -2.19
N TRP A 98 52.88 -32.30 -2.27
CA TRP A 98 52.30 -32.73 -3.56
C TRP A 98 51.35 -31.70 -4.16
N LEU A 99 50.52 -31.05 -3.33
CA LEU A 99 49.62 -29.98 -3.77
C LEU A 99 50.41 -28.74 -4.19
N ARG A 100 51.41 -28.34 -3.40
CA ARG A 100 52.31 -27.22 -3.72
C ARG A 100 53.03 -27.43 -5.05
N ALA A 101 53.50 -28.66 -5.30
CA ALA A 101 54.13 -29.00 -6.58
C ALA A 101 53.16 -29.01 -7.76
N ALA A 102 51.88 -29.33 -7.53
CA ALA A 102 50.85 -29.32 -8.56
C ALA A 102 50.32 -27.91 -8.87
N ARG A 103 50.32 -27.01 -7.89
CA ARG A 103 49.91 -25.59 -8.01
C ARG A 103 51.00 -24.67 -7.44
N PRO A 104 52.13 -24.53 -8.15
CA PRO A 104 53.25 -23.68 -7.69
C PRO A 104 52.90 -22.18 -7.68
N ASP A 105 51.82 -21.80 -8.37
CA ASP A 105 51.25 -20.46 -8.43
C ASP A 105 50.37 -20.11 -7.22
N ALA A 106 49.85 -21.12 -6.50
CA ALA A 106 48.93 -20.91 -5.39
C ALA A 106 49.66 -20.44 -4.12
N PRO A 107 49.18 -19.38 -3.45
CA PRO A 107 49.66 -19.03 -2.12
C PRO A 107 49.48 -20.19 -1.13
N THR A 108 50.46 -20.37 -0.25
CA THR A 108 50.47 -21.44 0.76
C THR A 108 50.53 -20.86 2.16
N LEU A 109 49.69 -21.35 3.07
CA LEU A 109 49.70 -20.97 4.48
C LEU A 109 49.79 -22.21 5.37
N ARG A 110 50.50 -22.11 6.50
CA ARG A 110 50.46 -23.08 7.59
C ARG A 110 49.85 -22.39 8.80
N VAL A 111 48.84 -22.98 9.42
CA VAL A 111 48.04 -22.34 10.48
C VAL A 111 47.65 -23.35 11.55
N ASP A 112 47.34 -22.86 12.75
CA ASP A 112 46.70 -23.64 13.82
C ASP A 112 45.26 -23.09 14.06
N ALA A 113 44.44 -23.13 13.00
CA ALA A 113 43.06 -22.66 13.01
C ALA A 113 42.13 -23.60 12.26
N SER A 114 40.85 -23.53 12.62
CA SER A 114 39.77 -24.11 11.81
C SER A 114 39.55 -23.27 10.54
N VAL A 115 40.04 -23.75 9.40
CA VAL A 115 39.86 -23.09 8.09
C VAL A 115 38.38 -22.92 7.76
N ALA A 116 37.55 -23.92 8.07
CA ALA A 116 36.11 -23.85 7.87
C ALA A 116 35.43 -22.72 8.66
N ALA A 117 35.85 -22.50 9.91
CA ALA A 117 35.32 -21.42 10.74
C ALA A 117 35.70 -20.04 10.17
N VAL A 118 36.97 -19.89 9.76
CA VAL A 118 37.46 -18.63 9.16
C VAL A 118 36.78 -18.35 7.83
N ILE A 119 36.58 -19.36 6.96
CA ILE A 119 35.82 -19.20 5.71
C ILE A 119 34.39 -18.74 6.03
N THR A 120 33.72 -19.35 7.01
CA THR A 120 32.35 -18.98 7.39
C THR A 120 32.26 -17.54 7.89
N GLU A 121 33.24 -17.09 8.68
CA GLU A 121 33.35 -15.69 9.13
C GLU A 121 33.56 -14.75 7.93
N VAL A 122 34.54 -15.03 7.07
CA VAL A 122 34.86 -14.21 5.89
C VAL A 122 33.65 -14.06 4.96
N LEU A 123 32.93 -15.14 4.65
CA LEU A 123 31.75 -15.08 3.78
C LEU A 123 30.59 -14.32 4.42
N ARG A 124 30.47 -14.36 5.75
CA ARG A 124 29.45 -13.62 6.49
C ARG A 124 29.74 -12.12 6.52
N ASP A 125 31.01 -11.75 6.66
CA ASP A 125 31.48 -10.38 6.85
C ASP A 125 31.93 -9.69 5.55
N ASP A 126 31.81 -10.39 4.42
CA ASP A 126 32.18 -9.89 3.10
C ASP A 126 31.39 -8.61 2.75
N PRO A 127 32.04 -7.55 2.25
CA PRO A 127 31.34 -6.37 1.76
C PRO A 127 30.46 -6.66 0.56
N LEU A 128 29.40 -5.88 0.37
CA LEU A 128 28.56 -5.98 -0.82
C LEU A 128 29.34 -5.67 -2.09
N THR A 129 29.16 -6.50 -3.11
CA THR A 129 29.67 -6.25 -4.46
C THR A 129 28.63 -5.59 -5.38
N ARG A 130 27.36 -5.59 -4.96
CA ARG A 130 26.23 -4.94 -5.66
C ARG A 130 25.43 -4.09 -4.68
N SER A 131 24.83 -3.01 -5.17
CA SER A 131 23.91 -2.21 -4.35
C SER A 131 22.59 -2.96 -4.14
N TYR A 132 22.00 -2.78 -2.97
CA TYR A 132 20.71 -3.33 -2.60
C TYR A 132 19.72 -2.19 -2.49
N ASP A 133 18.58 -2.35 -3.15
CA ASP A 133 17.50 -1.37 -3.13
C ASP A 133 16.19 -2.04 -2.70
N LEU A 134 15.34 -1.29 -2.01
CA LEU A 134 13.97 -1.69 -1.68
C LEU A 134 13.04 -1.26 -2.82
N VAL A 135 12.20 -2.18 -3.27
CA VAL A 135 11.13 -1.89 -4.24
C VAL A 135 9.99 -1.18 -3.54
N VAL A 136 9.56 -0.07 -4.12
CA VAL A 136 8.45 0.77 -3.64
C VAL A 136 7.58 1.19 -4.80
N LEU A 137 6.41 1.75 -4.50
CA LEU A 137 5.53 2.37 -5.50
C LEU A 137 5.47 3.87 -5.26
N ARG A 138 5.52 4.64 -6.35
CA ARG A 138 5.33 6.09 -6.34
C ARG A 138 3.99 6.42 -6.99
N PRO A 139 3.01 6.97 -6.25
CA PRO A 139 1.78 7.46 -6.84
C PRO A 139 2.04 8.63 -7.78
N ARG A 140 1.38 8.67 -8.94
CA ARG A 140 1.36 9.81 -9.84
C ARG A 140 0.10 10.66 -9.62
N PRO A 141 0.10 11.94 -10.03
CA PRO A 141 -1.07 12.82 -9.87
C PRO A 141 -2.36 12.30 -10.53
N ASP A 142 -2.25 11.46 -11.57
CA ASP A 142 -3.38 10.84 -12.26
C ASP A 142 -3.88 9.54 -11.59
N GLY A 143 -3.32 9.19 -10.43
CA GLY A 143 -3.62 7.99 -9.66
C GLY A 143 -2.89 6.74 -10.15
N THR A 144 -2.11 6.79 -11.24
CA THR A 144 -1.30 5.64 -11.66
C THR A 144 -0.14 5.40 -10.69
N LEU A 145 0.33 4.16 -10.65
CA LEU A 145 1.47 3.76 -9.81
C LEU A 145 2.71 3.56 -10.68
N GLU A 146 3.81 4.15 -10.27
CA GLU A 146 5.12 3.93 -10.86
C GLU A 146 5.96 3.04 -9.94
N LEU A 147 6.55 1.98 -10.49
CA LEU A 147 7.51 1.16 -9.77
C LEU A 147 8.81 1.96 -9.61
N ALA A 148 9.24 2.13 -8.37
CA ALA A 148 10.44 2.87 -8.02
C ALA A 148 11.27 2.05 -7.02
N THR A 149 12.46 2.55 -6.69
CA THR A 149 13.30 1.97 -5.64
C THR A 149 13.81 3.02 -4.66
N VAL A 150 14.06 2.57 -3.44
CA VAL A 150 14.78 3.32 -2.40
C VAL A 150 16.11 2.62 -2.16
N PRO A 151 17.27 3.29 -2.36
CA PRO A 151 18.56 2.69 -2.07
C PRO A 151 18.68 2.30 -0.59
N LEU A 152 19.04 1.04 -0.32
CA LEU A 152 19.27 0.55 1.05
C LEU A 152 20.75 0.59 1.39
N PHE A 153 21.56 -0.11 0.59
CA PHE A 153 22.98 -0.32 0.85
C PHE A 153 23.80 -0.18 -0.43
N PRO A 154 24.78 0.73 -0.48
CA PRO A 154 25.65 0.85 -1.64
C PRO A 154 26.64 -0.33 -1.75
N VAL A 155 27.31 -0.42 -2.88
CA VAL A 155 28.49 -1.30 -3.04
C VAL A 155 29.52 -0.96 -1.95
N GLN A 156 30.22 -1.98 -1.44
CA GLN A 156 31.13 -1.94 -0.29
C GLN A 156 30.46 -1.76 1.08
N ALA A 157 29.13 -1.69 1.18
CA ALA A 157 28.45 -1.75 2.47
C ALA A 157 28.80 -3.06 3.19
N ARG A 158 28.96 -2.98 4.52
CA ARG A 158 29.33 -4.11 5.37
C ARG A 158 28.17 -4.56 6.25
N PRO A 159 28.15 -5.84 6.68
CA PRO A 159 27.19 -6.31 7.65
C PRO A 159 27.14 -5.43 8.91
N GLY A 160 25.94 -5.24 9.45
CA GLY A 160 25.64 -4.28 10.52
C GLY A 160 25.32 -2.86 10.03
N ALA A 161 25.50 -2.56 8.74
CA ALA A 161 25.02 -1.30 8.17
C ALA A 161 23.50 -1.20 8.32
N THR A 162 23.03 0.01 8.67
CA THR A 162 21.61 0.30 8.85
C THR A 162 21.20 1.50 7.99
N MET A 163 19.95 1.49 7.53
CA MET A 163 19.32 2.56 6.79
C MET A 163 17.90 2.74 7.32
N THR A 164 17.52 3.97 7.65
CA THR A 164 16.17 4.30 8.11
C THR A 164 15.44 5.09 7.05
N MET A 165 14.17 4.76 6.82
CA MET A 165 13.30 5.42 5.86
C MET A 165 11.87 5.46 6.38
N THR A 166 11.11 6.43 5.90
CA THR A 166 9.68 6.52 6.17
C THR A 166 8.93 6.00 4.96
N LEU A 167 8.03 5.03 5.20
CA LEU A 167 7.24 4.38 4.16
C LEU A 167 5.77 4.46 4.51
N HIS A 168 4.91 4.68 3.51
CA HIS A 168 3.48 4.62 3.68
C HIS A 168 2.96 3.27 3.18
N CYS A 169 2.28 2.52 4.04
CA CYS A 169 1.67 1.25 3.65
C CYS A 169 0.16 1.45 3.47
N GLU A 170 -0.37 0.90 2.39
CA GLU A 170 -1.81 0.72 2.20
C GLU A 170 -2.22 -0.70 2.62
N GLN A 171 -3.51 -1.00 2.53
CA GLN A 171 -3.97 -2.37 2.76
C GLN A 171 -3.27 -3.32 1.77
N GLY A 172 -2.54 -4.30 2.28
CA GLY A 172 -1.89 -5.32 1.46
C GLY A 172 -2.88 -6.33 0.88
N GLY A 173 -2.40 -7.13 -0.07
CA GLY A 173 -3.14 -8.27 -0.62
C GLY A 173 -3.30 -9.42 0.38
N PRO A 174 -3.75 -10.60 -0.08
CA PRO A 174 -3.90 -11.79 0.77
C PRO A 174 -2.61 -12.19 1.52
N ASN A 175 -1.45 -11.91 0.93
CA ASN A 175 -0.13 -12.18 1.51
C ASN A 175 0.46 -11.00 2.30
N GLY A 176 -0.30 -9.90 2.43
CA GLY A 176 0.14 -8.66 3.06
C GLY A 176 0.96 -7.76 2.13
N THR A 177 1.67 -6.81 2.74
CA THR A 177 2.57 -5.88 2.04
C THR A 177 3.97 -6.50 1.96
N ALA A 178 4.53 -6.54 0.75
CA ALA A 178 5.84 -7.10 0.45
C ALA A 178 6.95 -6.03 0.53
N PHE A 179 8.03 -6.39 1.21
CA PHE A 179 9.29 -5.66 1.26
C PHE A 179 10.30 -6.43 0.40
N ALA A 180 10.26 -6.18 -0.91
CA ALA A 180 11.12 -6.82 -1.88
C ALA A 180 12.44 -6.05 -2.03
N VAL A 181 13.56 -6.74 -1.78
CA VAL A 181 14.90 -6.22 -2.00
C VAL A 181 15.41 -6.73 -3.33
N VAL A 182 15.97 -5.83 -4.14
CA VAL A 182 16.55 -6.15 -5.45
C VAL A 182 18.02 -5.77 -5.51
N THR A 183 18.73 -6.47 -6.38
CA THR A 183 20.05 -6.07 -6.90
C THR A 183 19.92 -5.71 -8.37
N TRP A 184 20.86 -4.92 -8.91
CA TRP A 184 20.83 -4.55 -10.32
C TRP A 184 21.83 -5.35 -11.17
N GLN A 185 21.40 -5.75 -12.37
CA GLN A 185 22.26 -6.21 -13.45
C GLN A 185 22.03 -5.34 -14.68
N GLY A 186 22.88 -4.32 -14.85
CA GLY A 186 22.62 -3.28 -15.85
C GLY A 186 21.37 -2.48 -15.47
N GLN A 187 20.33 -2.56 -16.30
CA GLN A 187 19.04 -1.91 -16.05
C GLN A 187 17.96 -2.87 -15.53
N GLU A 188 18.26 -4.15 -15.40
CA GLU A 188 17.29 -5.15 -14.97
C GLU A 188 17.39 -5.40 -13.46
N PRO A 189 16.27 -5.30 -12.71
CA PRO A 189 16.24 -5.66 -11.30
C PRO A 189 16.19 -7.18 -11.15
N LEU A 190 17.05 -7.70 -10.28
CA LEU A 190 17.06 -9.10 -9.84
C LEU A 190 16.57 -9.18 -8.41
N LEU A 191 15.47 -9.90 -8.21
CA LEU A 191 14.87 -10.10 -6.90
C LEU A 191 15.80 -10.89 -5.98
N LEU A 192 16.25 -10.27 -4.89
CA LEU A 192 17.16 -10.87 -3.92
C LEU A 192 16.41 -11.60 -2.81
N SER A 193 15.42 -10.93 -2.21
CA SER A 193 14.65 -11.46 -1.09
C SER A 193 13.34 -10.71 -0.94
N VAL A 194 12.31 -11.39 -0.44
CA VAL A 194 11.02 -10.79 -0.14
C VAL A 194 10.62 -11.17 1.28
N ALA A 195 10.21 -10.18 2.07
CA ALA A 195 9.57 -10.39 3.35
C ALA A 195 8.22 -9.69 3.35
N SER A 196 7.16 -10.39 3.76
CA SER A 196 5.79 -9.86 3.71
C SER A 196 5.10 -9.95 5.05
N GLY A 197 4.14 -9.05 5.29
CA GLY A 197 3.37 -9.03 6.52
C GLY A 197 2.05 -8.26 6.40
N ALA A 198 1.08 -8.63 7.24
CA ALA A 198 -0.19 -7.94 7.34
C ALA A 198 0.01 -6.62 8.12
N LEU A 199 0.03 -5.51 7.38
CA LEU A 199 0.18 -4.16 7.93
C LEU A 199 -1.15 -3.42 7.92
N HIS A 200 -1.41 -2.64 8.96
CA HIS A 200 -2.51 -1.68 8.92
C HIS A 200 -2.09 -0.50 8.02
N PRO A 201 -3.03 0.12 7.28
CA PRO A 201 -2.71 1.31 6.51
C PRO A 201 -2.14 2.43 7.39
N GLY A 202 -1.09 3.09 6.94
CA GLY A 202 -0.45 4.17 7.68
C GLY A 202 1.04 4.34 7.37
N THR A 203 1.66 5.29 8.07
CA THR A 203 3.07 5.63 7.91
C THR A 203 3.92 4.90 8.93
N TYR A 204 5.01 4.28 8.47
CA TYR A 204 5.96 3.52 9.28
C TYR A 204 7.37 4.07 9.13
N ASN A 205 8.09 4.16 10.24
CA ASN A 205 9.53 4.38 10.24
C ASN A 205 10.24 3.03 10.24
N VAL A 206 10.80 2.66 9.10
CA VAL A 206 11.38 1.36 8.86
C VAL A 206 12.89 1.47 8.89
N THR A 207 13.54 0.59 9.65
CA THR A 207 14.99 0.43 9.64
C THR A 207 15.35 -0.89 8.97
N ALA A 208 16.05 -0.79 7.85
CA ALA A 208 16.69 -1.92 7.17
C ALA A 208 18.09 -2.13 7.75
N GLU A 209 18.44 -3.37 8.08
CA GLU A 209 19.77 -3.79 8.54
C GLU A 209 20.34 -4.85 7.60
N LEU A 210 21.56 -4.65 7.12
CA LEU A 210 22.30 -5.65 6.37
C LEU A 210 22.89 -6.67 7.34
N ARG A 211 22.27 -7.85 7.51
CA ARG A 211 22.76 -8.87 8.45
C ARG A 211 23.97 -9.63 7.92
N ARG A 212 24.00 -9.85 6.61
CA ARG A 212 25.10 -10.44 5.82
C ARG A 212 24.78 -10.25 4.33
N PRO A 213 25.73 -10.44 3.41
CA PRO A 213 25.41 -10.49 1.99
C PRO A 213 24.24 -11.44 1.72
N GLY A 214 23.27 -10.93 0.96
CA GLY A 214 22.03 -11.62 0.60
C GLY A 214 20.97 -11.69 1.69
N ARG A 215 21.11 -10.96 2.80
CA ARG A 215 20.12 -10.96 3.88
C ARG A 215 19.95 -9.57 4.50
N VAL A 216 18.79 -8.97 4.24
CA VAL A 216 18.33 -7.74 4.87
C VAL A 216 17.27 -8.07 5.89
N GLN A 217 17.30 -7.42 7.06
CA GLN A 217 16.24 -7.50 8.05
C GLN A 217 15.57 -6.13 8.20
N PHE A 218 14.24 -6.11 8.24
CA PHE A 218 13.48 -4.91 8.53
C PHE A 218 13.00 -4.91 9.99
N SER A 219 13.01 -3.72 10.58
CA SER A 219 12.50 -3.43 11.93
C SER A 219 11.71 -2.11 11.92
N GLY A 220 10.93 -1.85 12.97
CA GLY A 220 9.96 -0.74 12.96
C GLY A 220 8.61 -1.10 12.33
N LEU A 221 8.40 -2.40 12.05
CA LEU A 221 7.19 -2.98 11.49
C LEU A 221 6.70 -4.14 12.39
N PRO A 222 5.41 -4.50 12.32
CA PRO A 222 4.93 -5.83 12.70
C PRO A 222 5.78 -6.97 12.09
N PRO A 223 5.77 -8.17 12.69
CA PRO A 223 6.57 -9.30 12.20
C PRO A 223 6.31 -9.61 10.72
N LEU A 224 7.40 -9.70 9.95
CA LEU A 224 7.37 -10.13 8.54
C LEU A 224 7.80 -11.60 8.44
N THR A 225 7.27 -12.30 7.45
CA THR A 225 7.64 -13.68 7.10
C THR A 225 8.32 -13.73 5.75
N ASP A 226 9.21 -14.70 5.56
CA ASP A 226 9.81 -14.97 4.25
C ASP A 226 8.70 -15.26 3.23
N ASP A 227 8.77 -14.57 2.09
CA ASP A 227 7.82 -14.68 1.00
C ASP A 227 8.52 -15.27 -0.23
N HIS A 228 7.90 -16.28 -0.82
CA HIS A 228 8.45 -17.06 -1.92
C HIS A 228 7.90 -16.62 -3.29
N ARG A 229 7.05 -15.60 -3.35
CA ARG A 229 6.52 -15.08 -4.60
C ARG A 229 7.64 -14.58 -5.51
N GLY A 230 7.51 -14.90 -6.79
CA GLY A 230 8.43 -14.45 -7.82
C GLY A 230 8.20 -12.98 -8.20
N TRP A 231 9.14 -12.41 -8.97
CA TRP A 231 9.03 -11.02 -9.42
C TRP A 231 7.76 -10.76 -10.24
N ALA A 232 7.43 -11.64 -11.19
CA ALA A 232 6.24 -11.49 -12.03
C ALA A 232 4.95 -11.50 -11.20
N GLU A 233 4.84 -12.40 -10.21
CA GLU A 233 3.66 -12.49 -9.33
C GLU A 233 3.45 -11.22 -8.51
N LEU A 234 4.53 -10.62 -7.99
CA LEU A 234 4.45 -9.37 -7.24
C LEU A 234 4.06 -8.18 -8.12
N ILE A 235 4.52 -8.14 -9.37
CA ILE A 235 4.18 -7.09 -10.32
C ILE A 235 2.72 -7.20 -10.77
N ASP A 236 2.21 -8.42 -10.98
CA ASP A 236 0.82 -8.66 -11.39
C ASP A 236 -0.19 -8.25 -10.30
N GLU A 237 0.23 -8.15 -9.04
CA GLU A 237 -0.61 -7.65 -7.93
C GLU A 237 -0.68 -6.11 -7.87
N ILE A 238 0.14 -5.37 -8.64
CA ILE A 238 0.12 -3.91 -8.61
C ILE A 238 -1.17 -3.42 -9.27
N PRO A 239 -2.02 -2.65 -8.57
CA PRO A 239 -3.20 -2.10 -9.19
C PRO A 239 -2.83 -1.04 -10.24
N ALA A 240 -3.56 -1.03 -11.36
CA ALA A 240 -3.30 -0.07 -12.44
C ALA A 240 -3.40 1.39 -11.98
N ARG A 241 -4.29 1.68 -11.02
CA ARG A 241 -4.47 2.98 -10.39
C ARG A 241 -4.90 2.83 -8.94
N LEU A 242 -4.43 3.72 -8.08
CA LEU A 242 -5.07 3.95 -6.79
C LEU A 242 -6.38 4.71 -7.01
N PRO A 243 -7.44 4.38 -6.26
CA PRO A 243 -8.61 5.24 -6.22
C PRO A 243 -8.18 6.63 -5.75
N VAL A 244 -8.69 7.67 -6.41
CA VAL A 244 -8.42 9.06 -6.02
C VAL A 244 -8.87 9.21 -4.56
N ARG A 245 -7.92 9.36 -3.63
CA ARG A 245 -8.25 9.58 -2.23
C ARG A 245 -9.12 10.84 -2.16
N PRO A 246 -10.38 10.74 -1.70
CA PRO A 246 -11.19 11.93 -1.56
C PRO A 246 -10.49 12.83 -0.54
N SER A 247 -10.18 14.06 -0.94
CA SER A 247 -9.44 15.05 -0.13
C SER A 247 -9.79 14.95 1.35
N ASP A 248 -8.78 15.00 2.22
CA ASP A 248 -8.91 14.77 3.67
C ASP A 248 -10.02 15.60 4.35
N ALA A 249 -10.46 16.72 3.75
CA ALA A 249 -11.65 17.46 4.17
C ALA A 249 -12.81 17.31 3.16
N GLY A 250 -13.65 16.30 3.32
CA GLY A 250 -14.91 16.14 2.58
C GLY A 250 -16.06 16.91 3.22
N HIS A 251 -17.08 17.28 2.45
CA HIS A 251 -18.32 17.88 2.96
C HIS A 251 -19.54 17.10 2.44
N LEU A 252 -20.26 16.42 3.33
CA LEU A 252 -21.54 15.77 3.03
C LEU A 252 -22.70 16.71 3.38
N ILE A 253 -23.61 16.95 2.46
CA ILE A 253 -24.87 17.67 2.70
C ILE A 253 -26.02 16.67 2.59
N CYS A 254 -26.72 16.42 3.70
CA CYS A 254 -27.96 15.64 3.73
C CYS A 254 -29.16 16.58 3.59
N ALA A 255 -29.78 16.61 2.42
CA ALA A 255 -31.02 17.34 2.16
C ALA A 255 -32.22 16.38 2.29
N ILE A 256 -33.14 16.65 3.22
CA ILE A 256 -34.19 15.72 3.65
C ILE A 256 -35.57 16.35 3.44
N GLU A 257 -36.47 15.63 2.77
CA GLU A 257 -37.86 16.02 2.60
C GLU A 257 -38.67 15.72 3.88
N VAL A 258 -39.17 16.76 4.55
CA VAL A 258 -39.76 16.66 5.92
C VAL A 258 -41.28 16.86 5.96
N CYS A 259 -41.97 16.62 4.85
CA CYS A 259 -43.43 16.70 4.79
C CYS A 259 -44.03 15.45 4.14
N GLY A 260 -45.26 15.14 4.51
CA GLY A 260 -45.94 13.90 4.17
C GLY A 260 -46.38 13.13 5.42
N ALA A 261 -46.52 11.81 5.28
CA ALA A 261 -46.81 10.92 6.40
C ALA A 261 -45.65 10.90 7.40
N GLU A 262 -45.98 10.81 8.69
CA GLU A 262 -45.00 10.84 9.78
C GLU A 262 -43.99 9.70 9.67
N GLU A 263 -44.47 8.50 9.33
CA GLU A 263 -43.63 7.31 9.15
C GLU A 263 -42.61 7.51 8.02
N LYS A 264 -43.03 8.10 6.89
CA LYS A 264 -42.12 8.39 5.76
C LYS A 264 -41.04 9.38 6.14
N VAL A 265 -41.39 10.45 6.88
CA VAL A 265 -40.40 11.44 7.32
C VAL A 265 -39.42 10.81 8.31
N ALA A 266 -39.91 10.02 9.27
CA ALA A 266 -39.06 9.29 10.20
C ALA A 266 -38.08 8.35 9.48
N GLU A 267 -38.54 7.59 8.47
CA GLU A 267 -37.66 6.74 7.67
C GLU A 267 -36.60 7.55 6.90
N ARG A 268 -36.98 8.70 6.31
CA ARG A 268 -36.04 9.58 5.58
C ARG A 268 -34.94 10.12 6.49
N VAL A 269 -35.30 10.58 7.69
CA VAL A 269 -34.35 11.01 8.71
C VAL A 269 -33.48 9.84 9.16
N GLY A 270 -34.07 8.66 9.39
CA GLY A 270 -33.36 7.43 9.72
C GLY A 270 -32.32 7.03 8.67
N ARG A 271 -32.61 7.19 7.36
CA ARG A 271 -31.64 6.91 6.29
C ARG A 271 -30.48 7.92 6.28
N ALA A 272 -30.77 9.20 6.50
CA ALA A 272 -29.71 10.20 6.67
C ALA A 272 -28.79 9.85 7.84
N ARG A 273 -29.38 9.43 8.98
CA ARG A 273 -28.64 9.00 10.18
C ARG A 273 -27.77 7.77 9.90
N GLN A 274 -28.27 6.80 9.15
CA GLN A 274 -27.50 5.61 8.75
C GLN A 274 -26.27 5.97 7.90
N VAL A 275 -26.42 6.90 6.94
CA VAL A 275 -25.28 7.38 6.13
C VAL A 275 -24.26 8.12 6.99
N VAL A 276 -24.72 9.07 7.81
CA VAL A 276 -23.85 9.90 8.67
C VAL A 276 -23.10 9.04 9.70
N SER A 277 -23.77 8.09 10.35
CA SER A 277 -23.14 7.18 11.32
C SER A 277 -22.09 6.26 10.70
N THR A 278 -22.29 5.80 9.46
CA THR A 278 -21.31 4.98 8.72
C THR A 278 -20.01 5.74 8.47
N LEU A 279 -20.06 7.08 8.46
CA LEU A 279 -18.92 7.96 8.20
C LEU A 279 -18.28 8.53 9.49
N SER A 280 -18.73 8.11 10.68
CA SER A 280 -18.27 8.63 11.98
C SER A 280 -16.77 8.49 12.26
N GLY A 281 -16.10 7.52 11.63
CA GLY A 281 -14.66 7.33 11.76
C GLY A 281 -13.80 8.12 10.77
N ARG A 282 -14.40 8.94 9.88
CA ARG A 282 -13.66 9.63 8.82
C ARG A 282 -13.12 10.98 9.31
N PRO A 283 -11.79 11.16 9.45
CA PRO A 283 -11.21 12.44 9.83
C PRO A 283 -11.48 13.50 8.75
N GLY A 284 -11.74 14.74 9.19
CA GLY A 284 -11.92 15.90 8.31
C GLY A 284 -13.26 15.98 7.54
N LEU A 285 -14.15 15.00 7.68
CA LEU A 285 -15.50 15.08 7.12
C LEU A 285 -16.36 16.11 7.88
N SER A 286 -16.86 17.11 7.17
CA SER A 286 -17.92 18.00 7.66
C SER A 286 -19.28 17.55 7.14
N VAL A 287 -20.33 17.72 7.93
CA VAL A 287 -21.70 17.36 7.58
C VAL A 287 -22.62 18.58 7.68
N SER A 288 -23.54 18.73 6.74
CA SER A 288 -24.66 19.68 6.82
C SER A 288 -25.99 18.93 6.74
N VAL A 289 -26.99 19.43 7.46
CA VAL A 289 -28.36 18.91 7.44
C VAL A 289 -29.29 20.02 6.97
N VAL A 290 -30.01 19.76 5.88
CA VAL A 290 -30.96 20.69 5.26
C VAL A 290 -32.32 20.02 5.20
N ALA A 291 -33.34 20.65 5.75
CA ALA A 291 -34.72 20.17 5.67
C ALA A 291 -35.49 20.99 4.62
N TYR A 292 -36.19 20.31 3.71
CA TYR A 292 -37.03 20.96 2.70
C TYR A 292 -38.45 20.38 2.71
N GLY A 293 -39.41 21.25 2.38
CA GLY A 293 -40.84 20.98 2.53
C GLY A 293 -41.58 20.98 1.20
N ALA A 294 -42.83 21.41 1.26
CA ALA A 294 -43.69 21.68 0.12
C ALA A 294 -44.06 23.16 0.12
N HIS A 295 -44.28 23.73 -1.06
CA HIS A 295 -44.78 25.09 -1.15
C HIS A 295 -46.25 25.19 -0.73
N SER A 296 -46.56 26.22 0.05
CA SER A 296 -47.94 26.69 0.23
C SER A 296 -48.34 27.64 -0.91
N PHE A 297 -49.35 27.26 -1.68
CA PHE A 297 -50.00 28.15 -2.67
C PHE A 297 -51.28 28.80 -2.14
N ASP A 298 -51.73 28.40 -0.94
CA ASP A 298 -52.82 29.05 -0.25
C ASP A 298 -52.29 30.26 0.52
N ARG A 299 -52.85 31.44 0.22
CA ARG A 299 -52.47 32.69 0.90
C ARG A 299 -52.81 32.69 2.40
N ALA A 300 -53.73 31.83 2.83
CA ALA A 300 -54.10 31.68 4.23
C ALA A 300 -53.11 30.80 5.03
N VAL A 301 -52.25 30.04 4.35
CA VAL A 301 -51.28 29.13 4.95
C VAL A 301 -49.88 29.66 4.69
N LYS A 302 -49.11 29.88 5.75
CA LYS A 302 -47.71 30.32 5.62
C LYS A 302 -46.88 29.21 4.97
N ASP A 303 -46.07 29.58 3.98
CA ASP A 303 -45.11 28.68 3.38
C ASP A 303 -44.01 28.28 4.38
N SER A 304 -43.64 27.00 4.38
CA SER A 304 -42.56 26.46 5.20
C SER A 304 -41.27 26.56 4.39
N PRO A 305 -40.32 27.46 4.73
CA PRO A 305 -39.11 27.61 3.93
C PRO A 305 -38.14 26.44 4.14
N VAL A 306 -37.19 26.30 3.22
CA VAL A 306 -36.04 25.40 3.42
C VAL A 306 -35.24 25.84 4.66
N GLU A 307 -34.96 24.89 5.54
CA GLU A 307 -34.24 25.11 6.78
C GLU A 307 -32.85 24.47 6.73
N VAL A 308 -31.81 25.25 7.06
CA VAL A 308 -30.47 24.71 7.31
C VAL A 308 -30.36 24.44 8.80
N ARG A 309 -30.52 23.17 9.20
CA ARG A 309 -30.48 22.72 10.60
C ARG A 309 -29.06 22.71 11.15
N ALA A 310 -28.12 22.24 10.33
CA ALA A 310 -26.70 22.26 10.64
C ALA A 310 -25.89 22.57 9.37
N TRP A 311 -24.76 23.25 9.51
CA TRP A 311 -23.89 23.58 8.38
C TRP A 311 -22.42 23.37 8.72
N ARG A 312 -21.75 22.47 7.98
CA ARG A 312 -20.34 22.09 8.18
C ARG A 312 -19.98 21.83 9.64
N VAL A 313 -20.79 21.00 10.29
CA VAL A 313 -20.52 20.52 11.65
C VAL A 313 -19.83 19.17 11.59
N ASP A 314 -19.30 18.69 12.71
CA ASP A 314 -18.81 17.32 12.80
C ASP A 314 -19.96 16.29 12.78
N VAL A 315 -19.60 15.00 12.76
CA VAL A 315 -20.59 13.92 12.69
C VAL A 315 -21.52 13.90 13.91
N ALA A 316 -21.01 14.21 15.11
CA ALA A 316 -21.80 14.17 16.34
C ALA A 316 -22.87 15.27 16.34
N ALA A 317 -22.49 16.51 16.04
CA ALA A 317 -23.44 17.62 15.95
C ALA A 317 -24.43 17.45 14.78
N ALA A 318 -24.05 16.75 13.70
CA ALA A 318 -24.99 16.39 12.64
C ALA A 318 -26.00 15.32 13.09
N GLN A 319 -25.60 14.38 13.95
CA GLN A 319 -26.52 13.40 14.56
C GLN A 319 -27.52 14.12 15.47
N ASP A 320 -27.07 15.04 16.32
CA ASP A 320 -27.95 15.85 17.18
C ASP A 320 -28.99 16.61 16.32
N ALA A 321 -28.57 17.22 15.21
CA ALA A 321 -29.47 17.93 14.30
C ALA A 321 -30.49 17.01 13.59
N LEU A 322 -30.16 15.74 13.38
CA LEU A 322 -31.08 14.72 12.85
C LEU A 322 -32.05 14.25 13.92
N ASP A 323 -31.61 14.12 15.17
CA ASP A 323 -32.46 13.73 16.30
C ASP A 323 -33.51 14.81 16.59
N GLU A 324 -33.12 16.09 16.60
CA GLU A 324 -34.08 17.21 16.67
C GLU A 324 -35.09 17.21 15.51
N LEU A 325 -34.66 16.76 14.33
CA LEU A 325 -35.52 16.72 13.15
C LEU A 325 -36.57 15.61 13.25
N GLU A 326 -36.20 14.46 13.82
CA GLU A 326 -37.10 13.35 14.10
C GLU A 326 -38.10 13.70 15.22
N GLU A 327 -37.63 14.31 16.32
CA GLU A 327 -38.49 14.74 17.44
C GLU A 327 -39.56 15.74 17.02
N ARG A 328 -39.22 16.62 16.06
CA ARG A 328 -40.17 17.58 15.49
C ARG A 328 -41.30 16.91 14.70
N GLY A 329 -41.03 15.74 14.12
CA GLY A 329 -41.97 15.02 13.27
C GLY A 329 -42.23 15.68 11.91
N ALA A 330 -43.19 15.10 11.17
CA ALA A 330 -43.54 15.58 9.84
C ALA A 330 -44.27 16.94 9.87
N ILE A 331 -43.94 17.80 8.90
CA ILE A 331 -44.74 18.99 8.63
C ILE A 331 -46.07 18.53 8.00
N THR A 332 -47.13 18.53 8.80
CA THR A 332 -48.50 18.15 8.43
C THR A 332 -49.42 19.35 8.21
N GLN A 333 -49.07 20.55 8.69
CA GLN A 333 -49.86 21.78 8.49
C GLN A 333 -49.66 22.34 7.07
N GLY A 334 -50.76 22.77 6.42
CA GLY A 334 -50.79 23.13 5.00
C GLY A 334 -51.22 21.99 4.06
N TYR A 335 -51.70 20.88 4.63
CA TYR A 335 -52.51 19.85 3.97
C TYR A 335 -53.87 20.50 3.59
N PRO A 336 -54.11 20.94 2.33
CA PRO A 336 -54.09 20.05 1.16
C PRO A 336 -53.34 20.61 -0.09
N TYR A 337 -52.08 20.17 -0.23
CA TYR A 337 -51.27 19.82 -1.41
C TYR A 337 -51.47 20.41 -2.82
N HIS A 338 -50.32 20.74 -3.43
CA HIS A 338 -49.96 20.11 -4.71
C HIS A 338 -49.17 18.81 -4.45
N PRO A 339 -49.78 17.60 -4.56
CA PRO A 339 -49.21 16.35 -4.04
C PRO A 339 -48.09 15.80 -4.93
N HIS A 340 -47.70 16.59 -5.91
CA HIS A 340 -46.88 16.19 -7.04
C HIS A 340 -45.52 16.87 -7.04
N ALA A 341 -45.20 17.72 -6.05
CA ALA A 341 -43.88 18.34 -5.95
C ALA A 341 -43.46 18.74 -4.52
N ALA A 342 -42.15 18.95 -4.36
CA ALA A 342 -41.47 19.42 -3.16
C ALA A 342 -40.50 20.56 -3.52
N GLN A 343 -40.05 21.32 -2.51
CA GLN A 343 -39.19 22.51 -2.63
C GLN A 343 -37.72 22.18 -2.97
N VAL A 344 -37.48 21.21 -3.85
CA VAL A 344 -36.13 20.77 -4.22
C VAL A 344 -35.36 21.91 -4.91
N GLU A 345 -36.04 22.73 -5.70
CA GLU A 345 -35.46 23.93 -6.34
C GLU A 345 -34.94 24.96 -5.33
N ASP A 346 -35.70 25.25 -4.29
CA ASP A 346 -35.32 26.18 -3.23
C ASP A 346 -34.19 25.60 -2.36
N MET A 347 -34.20 24.28 -2.17
CA MET A 347 -33.14 23.57 -1.47
C MET A 347 -31.82 23.71 -2.21
N LEU A 348 -31.80 23.45 -3.52
CA LEU A 348 -30.60 23.59 -4.34
C LEU A 348 -30.08 25.04 -4.35
N VAL A 349 -30.97 26.04 -4.43
CA VAL A 349 -30.58 27.46 -4.35
C VAL A 349 -30.00 27.81 -2.98
N THR A 350 -30.57 27.25 -1.91
CA THR A 350 -30.07 27.45 -0.54
C THR A 350 -28.68 26.85 -0.37
N VAL A 351 -28.46 25.64 -0.89
CA VAL A 351 -27.15 24.96 -0.89
C VAL A 351 -26.13 25.76 -1.69
N ASP A 352 -26.46 26.16 -2.92
CA ASP A 352 -25.59 26.97 -3.79
C ASP A 352 -25.16 28.28 -3.11
N ARG A 353 -26.10 28.99 -2.49
CA ARG A 353 -25.81 30.25 -1.77
C ARG A 353 -24.92 30.04 -0.53
N ARG A 354 -25.06 28.91 0.15
CA ARG A 354 -24.23 28.61 1.33
C ARG A 354 -22.83 28.20 0.90
N LEU A 355 -22.72 27.27 -0.04
CA LEU A 355 -21.45 26.87 -0.63
C LEU A 355 -20.71 28.05 -1.25
N SER A 356 -21.42 29.04 -1.82
CA SER A 356 -20.79 30.24 -2.41
C SER A 356 -19.87 30.97 -1.43
N ARG A 357 -20.10 30.84 -0.11
CA ARG A 357 -19.36 31.48 0.98
C ARG A 357 -18.34 30.55 1.66
N ASP A 358 -18.38 29.27 1.33
CA ASP A 358 -17.53 28.24 1.92
C ASP A 358 -16.18 28.13 1.18
N PRO A 359 -15.13 27.68 1.88
CA PRO A 359 -13.88 27.30 1.25
C PRO A 359 -14.10 26.18 0.23
N ALA A 360 -13.25 26.14 -0.81
CA ALA A 360 -13.27 25.07 -1.78
C ALA A 360 -12.90 23.73 -1.11
N SER A 361 -13.81 22.76 -1.19
CA SER A 361 -13.62 21.39 -0.71
C SER A 361 -14.42 20.43 -1.59
N SER A 362 -14.13 19.13 -1.53
CA SER A 362 -15.00 18.12 -2.17
C SER A 362 -16.36 18.11 -1.47
N VAL A 363 -17.45 18.23 -2.23
CA VAL A 363 -18.82 18.30 -1.71
C VAL A 363 -19.67 17.19 -2.31
N ALA A 364 -20.33 16.42 -1.46
CA ALA A 364 -21.37 15.47 -1.84
C ALA A 364 -22.73 15.99 -1.36
N LEU A 365 -23.71 16.11 -2.26
CA LEU A 365 -25.10 16.43 -1.92
C LEU A 365 -25.96 15.17 -2.03
N LEU A 366 -26.44 14.69 -0.88
CA LEU A 366 -27.37 13.58 -0.77
C LEU A 366 -28.79 14.12 -0.59
N THR A 367 -29.64 13.94 -1.60
CA THR A 367 -31.06 14.34 -1.56
C THR A 367 -31.95 13.15 -1.20
N ILE A 368 -32.80 13.30 -0.19
CA ILE A 368 -33.65 12.22 0.34
C ILE A 368 -35.12 12.67 0.25
N GLY A 369 -35.94 11.94 -0.51
CA GLY A 369 -37.37 12.26 -0.75
C GLY A 369 -37.96 11.54 -1.98
N ASP A 370 -39.26 11.73 -2.24
CA ASP A 370 -39.98 11.11 -3.38
C ASP A 370 -40.44 12.13 -4.41
N ARG A 371 -40.82 13.33 -3.97
CA ARG A 371 -41.52 14.28 -4.82
C ARG A 371 -40.57 15.13 -5.67
N PRO A 372 -40.86 15.30 -6.97
CA PRO A 372 -40.02 16.09 -7.85
C PRO A 372 -40.06 17.60 -7.50
N PRO A 373 -39.12 18.41 -7.99
CA PRO A 373 -39.15 19.87 -7.86
C PRO A 373 -40.36 20.49 -8.57
N HIS A 374 -40.73 21.69 -8.14
CA HIS A 374 -41.63 22.53 -8.93
C HIS A 374 -40.92 23.04 -10.19
N PRO A 375 -41.60 23.09 -11.36
CA PRO A 375 -41.00 23.66 -12.55
C PRO A 375 -40.83 25.20 -12.40
N PRO A 376 -39.84 25.82 -13.08
CA PRO A 376 -39.64 27.28 -12.98
C PRO A 376 -40.78 28.10 -13.60
N LYS A 377 -41.53 27.49 -14.52
CA LYS A 377 -42.67 28.06 -15.26
C LYS A 377 -43.72 26.97 -15.47
N LEU A 378 -44.94 27.37 -15.79
CA LEU A 378 -46.02 26.44 -16.13
C LEU A 378 -45.58 25.54 -17.30
N ASP A 379 -45.71 24.23 -17.13
CA ASP A 379 -45.37 23.23 -18.15
C ASP A 379 -46.45 22.12 -18.22
N THR A 380 -46.18 21.07 -19.00
CA THR A 380 -47.12 19.96 -19.20
C THR A 380 -47.27 19.03 -17.99
N SER A 381 -46.47 19.20 -16.93
CA SER A 381 -46.50 18.33 -15.74
C SER A 381 -47.73 18.55 -14.85
N ARG A 382 -48.49 19.64 -15.08
CA ARG A 382 -49.61 20.08 -14.24
C ARG A 382 -49.23 20.38 -12.78
N VAL A 383 -47.94 20.45 -12.49
CA VAL A 383 -47.39 20.94 -11.23
C VAL A 383 -47.35 22.47 -11.28
N LEU A 384 -47.78 23.15 -10.22
CA LEU A 384 -47.65 24.61 -10.15
C LEU A 384 -46.18 25.02 -10.16
N PRO A 385 -45.83 26.13 -10.81
CA PRO A 385 -44.45 26.57 -10.84
C PRO A 385 -43.96 27.02 -9.46
N CYS A 386 -42.65 26.92 -9.25
CA CYS A 386 -42.01 27.44 -8.04
C CYS A 386 -42.42 28.91 -7.83
N PRO A 387 -42.92 29.32 -6.65
CA PRO A 387 -43.25 30.70 -6.34
C PRO A 387 -42.07 31.67 -6.56
N HIS A 388 -40.85 31.19 -6.33
CA HIS A 388 -39.61 31.93 -6.54
C HIS A 388 -39.03 31.80 -7.96
N ARG A 389 -39.68 31.03 -8.83
CA ARG A 389 -39.29 30.77 -10.23
C ARG A 389 -37.87 30.20 -10.37
N HIS A 390 -37.40 29.48 -9.35
CA HIS A 390 -36.09 28.83 -9.40
C HIS A 390 -36.09 27.69 -10.43
N ASP A 391 -35.04 27.62 -11.25
CA ASP A 391 -34.81 26.52 -12.17
C ASP A 391 -33.81 25.54 -11.56
N TRP A 392 -34.35 24.45 -11.00
CA TRP A 392 -33.53 23.42 -10.35
C TRP A 392 -32.44 22.84 -11.26
N ARG A 393 -32.69 22.72 -12.58
CA ARG A 393 -31.70 22.16 -13.52
C ARG A 393 -30.52 23.10 -13.69
N ALA A 394 -30.82 24.39 -13.86
CA ALA A 394 -29.78 25.41 -13.99
C ALA A 394 -28.92 25.51 -12.72
N VAL A 395 -29.53 25.33 -11.54
CA VAL A 395 -28.81 25.33 -10.25
C VAL A 395 -27.97 24.06 -10.10
N ALA A 396 -28.52 22.88 -10.40
CA ALA A 396 -27.80 21.61 -10.32
C ALA A 396 -26.57 21.59 -11.26
N ILE A 397 -26.73 22.03 -12.51
CA ILE A 397 -25.62 22.16 -13.47
C ILE A 397 -24.55 23.12 -12.94
N ARG A 398 -24.94 24.25 -12.35
CA ARG A 398 -24.00 25.21 -11.77
C ARG A 398 -23.21 24.62 -10.60
N LEU A 399 -23.89 23.92 -9.69
CA LEU A 399 -23.27 23.21 -8.56
C LEU A 399 -22.28 22.13 -9.05
N GLU A 400 -22.65 21.37 -10.08
CA GLU A 400 -21.78 20.35 -10.69
C GLU A 400 -20.53 20.99 -11.32
N GLN A 401 -20.71 22.01 -12.17
CA GLN A 401 -19.62 22.58 -12.97
C GLN A 401 -18.72 23.54 -12.21
N SER A 402 -19.29 24.36 -11.31
CA SER A 402 -18.56 25.45 -10.65
C SER A 402 -17.98 25.02 -9.30
N ARG A 403 -18.55 23.97 -8.69
CA ARG A 403 -18.20 23.51 -7.33
C ARG A 403 -17.87 22.03 -7.27
N HIS A 404 -17.89 21.32 -8.40
CA HIS A 404 -17.62 19.88 -8.48
C HIS A 404 -18.46 19.07 -7.48
N VAL A 405 -19.72 19.49 -7.27
CA VAL A 405 -20.62 18.80 -6.35
C VAL A 405 -21.00 17.46 -6.95
N VAL A 406 -20.79 16.40 -6.17
CA VAL A 406 -21.20 15.03 -6.49
C VAL A 406 -22.63 14.81 -5.97
N PHE A 407 -23.52 14.34 -6.83
CA PHE A 407 -24.94 14.20 -6.51
C PHE A 407 -25.34 12.77 -6.20
N GLY A 408 -25.97 12.56 -5.05
CA GLY A 408 -26.60 11.30 -4.67
C GLY A 408 -28.07 11.49 -4.26
N ALA A 409 -28.87 10.44 -4.43
CA ALA A 409 -30.27 10.45 -4.01
C ALA A 409 -30.71 9.16 -3.33
N ILE A 410 -31.55 9.28 -2.30
CA ILE A 410 -32.32 8.17 -1.71
C ILE A 410 -33.80 8.47 -1.94
N VAL A 411 -34.49 7.60 -2.69
CA VAL A 411 -35.88 7.80 -3.08
C VAL A 411 -36.81 6.76 -2.46
N ASP A 412 -37.90 7.20 -1.82
CA ASP A 412 -38.95 6.33 -1.24
C ASP A 412 -40.00 5.91 -2.28
N TYR A 413 -39.50 5.49 -3.45
CA TYR A 413 -40.31 5.12 -4.60
C TYR A 413 -40.64 3.63 -4.60
N GLN A 414 -41.89 3.25 -4.87
CA GLN A 414 -42.29 1.83 -4.87
C GLN A 414 -41.65 1.07 -6.04
N TYR A 415 -41.23 -0.17 -5.77
CA TYR A 415 -40.65 -1.06 -6.78
C TYR A 415 -41.63 -1.32 -7.94
N GLY A 416 -41.26 -0.93 -9.16
CA GLY A 416 -42.03 -1.19 -10.38
C GLY A 416 -42.53 0.05 -11.13
N ASP A 417 -42.56 1.22 -10.48
CA ASP A 417 -42.89 2.47 -11.16
C ASP A 417 -41.67 3.02 -11.94
N ARG A 418 -41.86 3.97 -12.86
CA ARG A 418 -40.75 4.61 -13.63
C ARG A 418 -40.15 5.81 -12.89
N LEU A 419 -38.93 5.64 -12.36
CA LEU A 419 -38.22 6.71 -11.67
C LEU A 419 -38.15 8.02 -12.51
N PRO A 420 -38.68 9.15 -11.98
CA PRO A 420 -38.62 10.45 -12.64
C PRO A 420 -37.19 10.83 -13.06
N ARG A 421 -37.06 11.52 -14.20
CA ARG A 421 -35.75 11.98 -14.73
C ARG A 421 -34.95 12.83 -13.74
N VAL A 422 -35.64 13.57 -12.87
CA VAL A 422 -34.99 14.42 -11.87
C VAL A 422 -34.14 13.62 -10.89
N TRP A 423 -34.64 12.50 -10.39
CA TRP A 423 -33.93 11.68 -9.41
C TRP A 423 -32.74 10.95 -10.02
N ARG A 424 -32.78 10.64 -11.32
CA ARG A 424 -31.60 10.17 -12.04
C ARG A 424 -30.51 11.23 -12.19
N GLN A 425 -30.89 12.51 -12.23
CA GLN A 425 -29.94 13.61 -12.32
C GLN A 425 -29.38 13.98 -10.93
N LEU A 426 -30.24 14.06 -9.91
CA LEU A 426 -29.84 14.33 -8.53
C LEU A 426 -29.21 13.11 -7.83
N GLY A 427 -29.27 11.93 -8.43
CA GLY A 427 -28.58 10.71 -8.01
C GLY A 427 -27.60 10.20 -9.07
N SER A 428 -27.01 11.11 -9.86
CA SER A 428 -26.15 10.74 -11.01
C SER A 428 -24.91 9.93 -10.60
N ALA A 429 -24.36 10.19 -9.41
CA ALA A 429 -23.21 9.47 -8.89
C ALA A 429 -23.61 8.29 -8.01
N ALA A 430 -24.71 8.41 -7.27
CA ALA A 430 -25.24 7.34 -6.45
C ALA A 430 -26.77 7.47 -6.26
N LEU A 431 -27.50 6.39 -6.50
CA LEU A 431 -28.97 6.39 -6.40
C LEU A 431 -29.43 5.13 -5.68
N ALA A 432 -30.15 5.30 -4.58
CA ALA A 432 -30.66 4.20 -3.78
C ALA A 432 -32.18 4.31 -3.56
N ASN A 433 -32.81 3.16 -3.34
CA ASN A 433 -34.21 3.05 -2.94
C ASN A 433 -34.28 2.65 -1.45
N PHE A 434 -35.32 3.09 -0.74
CA PHE A 434 -35.59 2.72 0.66
C PHE A 434 -35.63 1.20 0.90
N ASP A 435 -36.20 0.44 -0.05
CA ASP A 435 -36.37 -1.02 0.07
C ASP A 435 -35.07 -1.80 -0.19
N ALA A 436 -34.09 -1.19 -0.85
CA ALA A 436 -32.84 -1.83 -1.28
C ALA A 436 -31.64 -0.89 -1.11
N LEU A 437 -31.45 -0.40 0.13
CA LEU A 437 -30.39 0.55 0.45
C LEU A 437 -29.04 -0.16 0.67
N ASP A 438 -28.19 -0.17 -0.36
CA ASP A 438 -26.75 -0.44 -0.20
C ASP A 438 -26.04 0.85 0.23
N ILE A 439 -25.90 1.03 1.55
CA ILE A 439 -25.25 2.20 2.14
C ILE A 439 -23.80 2.31 1.67
N ARG A 440 -23.07 1.19 1.55
CA ARG A 440 -21.65 1.19 1.18
C ARG A 440 -21.47 1.62 -0.27
N GLY A 441 -22.25 1.05 -1.19
CA GLY A 441 -22.29 1.48 -2.58
C GLY A 441 -22.66 2.96 -2.72
N LEU A 442 -23.62 3.45 -1.93
CA LEU A 442 -24.03 4.86 -1.93
C LEU A 442 -22.88 5.80 -1.51
N ILE A 443 -22.21 5.53 -0.39
CA ILE A 443 -21.11 6.39 0.08
C ILE A 443 -19.87 6.29 -0.82
N SER A 444 -19.62 5.13 -1.44
CA SER A 444 -18.54 4.95 -2.42
C SER A 444 -18.82 5.76 -3.70
N GLY A 445 -20.04 5.67 -4.24
CA GLY A 445 -20.46 6.45 -5.41
C GLY A 445 -20.43 7.97 -5.18
N LEU A 446 -20.68 8.42 -3.94
CA LEU A 446 -20.53 9.81 -3.53
C LEU A 446 -19.06 10.25 -3.37
N GLY A 447 -18.09 9.36 -3.55
CA GLY A 447 -16.68 9.63 -3.28
C GLY A 447 -16.40 9.90 -1.80
N LEU A 448 -17.26 9.40 -0.89
CA LEU A 448 -17.11 9.58 0.55
C LEU A 448 -16.30 8.47 1.21
N VAL A 449 -16.08 7.37 0.50
CA VAL A 449 -15.12 6.32 0.83
C VAL A 449 -14.50 5.85 -0.48
N SER A 450 -13.27 5.36 -0.44
CA SER A 450 -12.70 4.59 -1.54
C SER A 450 -12.75 3.12 -1.15
N ASP A 451 -13.16 2.25 -2.06
CA ASP A 451 -12.90 0.82 -1.90
C ASP A 451 -11.38 0.63 -1.80
N ALA A 452 -10.93 0.02 -0.72
CA ALA A 452 -9.51 -0.22 -0.51
C ALA A 452 -9.04 -1.21 -1.58
N VAL A 453 -8.22 -0.73 -2.51
CA VAL A 453 -7.55 -1.60 -3.48
C VAL A 453 -6.26 -2.09 -2.84
N PRO A 454 -6.00 -3.41 -2.82
CA PRO A 454 -4.77 -3.93 -2.25
C PRO A 454 -3.54 -3.38 -2.96
N VAL A 455 -2.53 -2.97 -2.18
CA VAL A 455 -1.26 -2.48 -2.71
C VAL A 455 -0.14 -3.42 -2.22
N PRO A 456 0.58 -4.10 -3.14
CA PRO A 456 1.53 -5.14 -2.75
C PRO A 456 2.84 -4.60 -2.19
N PHE A 457 3.19 -3.32 -2.44
CA PHE A 457 4.45 -2.71 -1.99
C PHE A 457 4.19 -1.43 -1.18
N PRO A 458 5.14 -1.02 -0.32
CA PRO A 458 5.07 0.28 0.33
C PRO A 458 5.11 1.43 -0.69
N LEU A 459 4.42 2.52 -0.37
CA LEU A 459 4.41 3.78 -1.10
C LEU A 459 5.49 4.73 -0.58
N ILE A 460 6.05 5.54 -1.49
CA ILE A 460 6.83 6.73 -1.16
C ILE A 460 6.07 7.98 -1.59
N ASP A 461 6.25 9.07 -0.84
CA ASP A 461 5.64 10.35 -1.19
C ASP A 461 6.19 10.90 -2.51
N VAL A 462 5.34 11.65 -3.20
CA VAL A 462 5.77 12.49 -4.32
C VAL A 462 6.52 13.66 -3.69
N GLU A 463 7.81 13.82 -3.97
CA GLU A 463 8.45 15.12 -3.77
C GLU A 463 7.68 16.14 -4.61
N TYR A 464 6.94 17.02 -3.94
CA TYR A 464 6.15 18.09 -4.55
C TYR A 464 7.04 19.20 -5.13
#